data_AF-A0A0N1PAN3-F1
#
_entry.id   AF-A0A0N1PAN3-F1
#
_cell.length_a   1.000
_cell.length_b   1.000
_cell.length_c   1.000
_cell.angle_alpha   90.00
_cell.angle_beta   90.00
_cell.angle_gamma   90.00
#
_symmetry.space_group_name_H-M   'P 1'
#
loop_
_entity.id
_entity.type
_entity.pdbx_description
1 polymer ?
#
loop_
_entity_poly.entity_id
_entity_poly.type
_entity_poly.pdbx_seq_one_letter_code
_entity_poly.pdbx_strand_id
1 'polypeptide(L)'
;MSSASPISKESQPADAGWPSSSSPPRTPQAELAPKSAPGSNVDDNLTTETSDVAATAAAINANIVIDPTKDLWQNITRNVKDANMDQTETNLIVVGASGSGKTTLLHRIYSSFQSTSAGSGPKKVKATTALDYSFARRSERNVAQVAHFWEIAQGTQFSQLLDIVVTPENIHVMVAVVVVDASEEGLPVAWETATYWLKRIDHRVSEVVERMKAKGSSTPEKLIFRAQKTVGASHPDLKRMRLSGLPTVLVINKIDAFRGDTQQLKLLCRSMRHLAHLYGAHVVFTSEADSVKWRALMNFVLFQAPFDNKYLQADPERGCVLLTVDRDSFMDIGDPNVSRLGVGGGSGSTGDAELDRWKAPFDEAFPPRRQNEEDKVLEDPFIRRLYDISEGGFGEPAIDALRKQKDEELEQYRKNGSTTNAAKGGGK
;
A
#
# COMPACT_ATOMS: atom_id res chain seq x y z
N MET A 1 -37.22 53.19 5.12
CA MET A 1 -37.72 54.17 6.11
C MET A 1 -39.15 53.81 6.47
N SER A 2 -39.57 54.13 7.70
CA SER A 2 -40.64 53.43 8.41
C SER A 2 -42.06 53.97 8.18
N SER A 3 -43.04 53.06 8.22
CA SER A 3 -44.30 53.11 9.00
C SER A 3 -45.17 51.91 8.61
N ALA A 4 -46.12 51.37 9.37
CA ALA A 4 -46.43 51.20 10.79
C ALA A 4 -47.83 50.52 10.79
N SER A 5 -48.09 49.54 11.66
CA SER A 5 -49.32 48.70 11.66
C SER A 5 -50.59 49.41 12.15
N PRO A 6 -51.77 48.75 12.21
CA PRO A 6 -52.18 48.19 13.52
C PRO A 6 -53.13 46.94 13.56
N ILE A 7 -52.95 46.11 14.62
CA ILE A 7 -53.97 45.52 15.56
C ILE A 7 -55.12 44.67 14.95
N SER A 8 -55.28 43.35 15.20
CA SER A 8 -55.62 42.59 16.45
C SER A 8 -55.86 41.09 16.09
N LYS A 9 -56.14 40.07 16.95
CA LYS A 9 -56.07 39.69 18.39
C LYS A 9 -55.93 38.13 18.42
N GLU A 10 -55.43 37.38 19.40
CA GLU A 10 -55.70 37.13 20.85
C GLU A 10 -56.97 36.32 21.22
N SER A 11 -56.82 35.00 21.42
CA SER A 11 -57.32 34.24 22.61
C SER A 11 -56.87 32.76 22.63
N GLN A 12 -56.44 32.30 23.82
CA GLN A 12 -56.11 30.92 24.26
C GLN A 12 -57.12 30.52 25.38
N PRO A 13 -57.01 29.39 26.12
CA PRO A 13 -56.58 28.00 25.83
C PRO A 13 -57.60 26.97 26.44
N ALA A 14 -57.11 25.82 26.98
CA ALA A 14 -57.72 24.85 27.92
C ALA A 14 -58.36 23.56 27.36
N ASP A 15 -58.36 22.38 28.02
CA ASP A 15 -57.44 21.75 29.01
C ASP A 15 -57.86 20.25 29.22
N ALA A 16 -57.04 19.46 29.94
CA ALA A 16 -57.33 18.12 30.52
C ALA A 16 -57.62 16.92 29.58
N GLY A 17 -57.36 15.66 29.94
CA GLY A 17 -56.75 15.11 31.18
C GLY A 17 -56.56 13.58 31.11
N TRP A 18 -55.80 13.00 32.05
CA TRP A 18 -55.55 11.54 32.17
C TRP A 18 -56.74 10.77 32.77
N PRO A 19 -56.68 9.42 32.86
CA PRO A 19 -56.25 8.83 34.16
C PRO A 19 -55.30 7.61 34.05
N SER A 20 -54.95 7.05 35.22
CA SER A 20 -53.80 6.17 35.50
C SER A 20 -54.15 4.73 35.89
N SER A 21 -53.14 3.83 35.88
CA SER A 21 -52.95 2.61 36.74
C SER A 21 -51.98 1.62 36.04
N SER A 22 -51.29 0.67 36.68
CA SER A 22 -50.72 0.55 38.05
C SER A 22 -49.73 -0.64 38.04
N SER A 23 -48.55 -0.50 38.67
CA SER A 23 -47.50 -1.54 38.78
C SER A 23 -47.92 -2.70 39.74
N PRO A 24 -47.17 -3.83 39.93
CA PRO A 24 -45.84 -3.84 40.57
C PRO A 24 -44.88 -5.00 40.09
N PRO A 25 -43.73 -5.31 40.75
CA PRO A 25 -42.59 -5.99 40.14
C PRO A 25 -42.36 -7.45 40.61
N ARG A 26 -41.27 -8.09 40.15
CA ARG A 26 -40.63 -9.23 40.84
C ARG A 26 -39.10 -9.18 40.79
N THR A 27 -38.49 -9.43 41.95
CA THR A 27 -37.04 -9.61 42.16
C THR A 27 -36.83 -10.86 43.05
N PRO A 28 -35.60 -11.23 43.50
CA PRO A 28 -35.09 -12.60 43.38
C PRO A 28 -35.35 -13.48 44.62
N GLN A 29 -35.11 -14.79 44.49
CA GLN A 29 -34.54 -15.59 45.58
C GLN A 29 -33.90 -16.88 45.08
N ALA A 30 -32.86 -17.32 45.79
CA ALA A 30 -32.28 -18.66 45.71
C ALA A 30 -32.87 -19.53 46.84
N GLU A 31 -32.78 -20.87 46.75
CA GLU A 31 -32.16 -21.69 47.81
C GLU A 31 -32.11 -23.21 47.55
N LEU A 32 -31.12 -23.83 48.21
CA LEU A 32 -31.06 -25.19 48.79
C LEU A 32 -30.85 -26.46 47.92
N ALA A 33 -29.89 -27.25 48.40
CA ALA A 33 -29.48 -28.60 48.01
C ALA A 33 -30.24 -29.65 48.92
N PRO A 34 -29.77 -30.85 49.33
CA PRO A 34 -28.50 -31.59 49.11
C PRO A 34 -28.68 -33.13 48.90
N LYS A 35 -27.59 -33.90 49.18
CA LYS A 35 -27.43 -35.39 49.29
C LYS A 35 -26.89 -36.08 48.03
N SER A 36 -25.94 -37.01 48.08
CA SER A 36 -25.17 -37.56 49.22
C SER A 36 -23.91 -38.33 48.75
N ALA A 37 -22.80 -38.20 49.47
CA ALA A 37 -21.69 -39.17 49.44
C ALA A 37 -22.05 -40.42 50.30
N PRO A 38 -21.33 -41.56 50.23
CA PRO A 38 -20.05 -41.64 50.97
C PRO A 38 -18.95 -42.58 50.39
N GLY A 39 -17.70 -42.29 50.77
CA GLY A 39 -16.58 -43.25 50.89
C GLY A 39 -15.82 -43.61 49.60
N SER A 40 -14.54 -43.96 49.65
CA SER A 40 -13.55 -43.85 50.75
C SER A 40 -12.15 -44.24 50.26
N ASN A 41 -11.12 -43.45 50.61
CA ASN A 41 -9.70 -43.86 50.70
C ASN A 41 -9.02 -44.37 49.41
N VAL A 42 -7.70 -44.33 49.22
CA VAL A 42 -6.55 -43.63 49.84
C VAL A 42 -5.46 -43.59 48.75
N ASP A 43 -4.55 -42.61 48.82
CA ASP A 43 -3.25 -42.49 48.15
C ASP A 43 -2.89 -43.48 47.01
N ASP A 44 -2.52 -42.96 45.83
CA ASP A 44 -1.08 -42.96 45.52
C ASP A 44 -0.64 -41.97 44.43
N ASN A 45 0.64 -41.60 44.54
CA ASN A 45 1.34 -40.54 43.84
C ASN A 45 2.00 -41.04 42.53
N LEU A 46 1.59 -40.55 41.34
CA LEU A 46 2.48 -40.23 40.19
C LEU A 46 1.77 -39.68 38.92
N THR A 47 2.49 -38.81 38.19
CA THR A 47 2.33 -38.45 36.76
C THR A 47 1.02 -37.82 36.25
N THR A 48 0.99 -36.48 36.19
CA THR A 48 0.13 -35.71 35.26
C THR A 48 0.97 -34.77 34.40
N GLU A 49 1.62 -35.32 33.37
CA GLU A 49 2.25 -34.58 32.25
C GLU A 49 1.93 -35.24 30.89
N THR A 50 0.72 -35.79 30.73
CA THR A 50 0.33 -36.56 29.53
C THR A 50 -0.97 -36.11 28.85
N SER A 51 -1.63 -35.05 29.33
CA SER A 51 -2.85 -34.51 28.69
C SER A 51 -2.60 -33.61 27.48
N ASP A 52 -1.50 -32.85 27.47
CA ASP A 52 -1.31 -31.76 26.50
C ASP A 52 -0.70 -32.23 25.17
N VAL A 53 -0.11 -33.44 25.15
CA VAL A 53 0.35 -34.09 23.92
C VAL A 53 -0.83 -34.68 23.13
N ALA A 54 -1.87 -35.15 23.82
CA ALA A 54 -3.05 -35.75 23.18
C ALA A 54 -3.93 -34.72 22.45
N ALA A 55 -4.06 -33.50 22.99
CA ALA A 55 -4.83 -32.43 22.37
C ALA A 55 -4.18 -31.89 21.07
N THR A 56 -2.85 -31.96 20.96
CA THR A 56 -2.10 -31.45 19.81
C THR A 56 -1.99 -32.46 18.66
N ALA A 57 -2.36 -33.73 18.88
CA ALA A 57 -2.32 -34.80 17.87
C ALA A 57 -3.59 -34.89 16.99
N ALA A 58 -4.69 -34.21 17.37
CA ALA A 58 -6.02 -34.40 16.77
C ALA A 58 -6.29 -33.62 15.46
N ALA A 59 -5.29 -32.94 14.89
CA ALA A 59 -5.49 -32.01 13.75
C ALA A 59 -4.57 -32.27 12.53
N ILE A 60 -4.02 -33.47 12.37
CA ILE A 60 -3.23 -33.86 11.18
C ILE A 60 -3.81 -35.13 10.55
N ASN A 61 -5.06 -35.05 10.05
CA ASN A 61 -5.59 -36.03 9.11
C ASN A 61 -5.16 -35.68 7.67
N ALA A 62 -3.85 -35.61 7.44
CA ALA A 62 -3.29 -35.72 6.09
C ALA A 62 -3.27 -37.21 5.73
N ASN A 63 -3.89 -37.60 4.62
CA ASN A 63 -3.82 -38.98 4.12
C ASN A 63 -2.37 -39.29 3.71
N ILE A 64 -1.60 -39.94 4.60
CA ILE A 64 -0.22 -40.32 4.34
C ILE A 64 -0.19 -41.40 3.26
N VAL A 65 0.23 -41.04 2.05
CA VAL A 65 0.36 -41.96 0.91
C VAL A 65 1.74 -42.60 0.97
N ILE A 66 1.79 -43.88 1.31
CA ILE A 66 3.03 -44.68 1.33
C ILE A 66 3.11 -45.51 0.06
N ASP A 67 4.11 -45.24 -0.77
CA ASP A 67 4.42 -46.03 -1.96
C ASP A 67 5.48 -47.09 -1.58
N PRO A 68 5.15 -48.40 -1.54
CA PRO A 68 6.07 -49.44 -1.09
C PRO A 68 7.24 -49.67 -2.07
N THR A 69 7.23 -49.06 -3.25
CA THR A 69 8.32 -49.14 -4.24
C THR A 69 9.39 -48.06 -4.05
N LYS A 70 9.19 -47.13 -3.11
CA LYS A 70 10.04 -45.95 -2.91
C LYS A 70 10.70 -45.94 -1.54
N ASP A 71 11.89 -45.37 -1.50
CA ASP A 71 12.64 -45.18 -0.26
C ASP A 71 11.87 -44.28 0.74
N LEU A 72 12.11 -44.49 2.03
CA LEU A 72 11.45 -43.80 3.13
C LEU A 72 11.56 -42.27 2.97
N TRP A 73 12.73 -41.77 2.56
CA TRP A 73 12.94 -40.34 2.30
C TRP A 73 12.13 -39.79 1.13
N GLN A 74 11.87 -40.59 0.10
CA GLN A 74 11.04 -40.18 -1.04
C GLN A 74 9.56 -40.12 -0.63
N ASN A 75 9.10 -41.08 0.17
CA ASN A 75 7.76 -41.07 0.76
C ASN A 75 7.57 -39.91 1.75
N ILE A 76 8.56 -39.60 2.59
CA ILE A 76 8.53 -38.41 3.46
C ILE A 76 8.50 -37.13 2.61
N THR A 77 9.37 -36.99 1.62
CA THR A 77 9.44 -35.79 0.76
C THR A 77 8.13 -35.56 -0.01
N ARG A 78 7.47 -36.64 -0.44
CA ARG A 78 6.13 -36.59 -1.06
C ARG A 78 5.08 -36.12 -0.06
N ASN A 79 4.95 -36.80 1.09
CA ASN A 79 3.95 -36.45 2.08
C ASN A 79 4.16 -35.07 2.71
N VAL A 80 5.39 -34.55 2.80
CA VAL A 80 5.67 -33.16 3.23
C VAL A 80 5.24 -32.14 2.17
N LYS A 81 5.39 -32.45 0.87
CA LYS A 81 4.85 -31.61 -0.21
C LYS A 81 3.33 -31.61 -0.22
N ASP A 82 2.72 -32.78 -0.02
CA ASP A 82 1.26 -32.97 -0.05
C ASP A 82 0.58 -32.49 1.26
N ALA A 83 1.30 -32.41 2.39
CA ALA A 83 0.78 -31.94 3.69
C ALA A 83 1.03 -30.44 3.95
N ASN A 84 1.89 -29.78 3.17
CA ASN A 84 1.90 -28.32 3.12
C ASN A 84 0.58 -27.86 2.51
N MET A 85 -0.35 -27.40 3.34
CA MET A 85 -1.50 -26.60 2.87
C MET A 85 -0.97 -25.50 1.95
N ASP A 86 -1.54 -25.37 0.74
CA ASP A 86 -1.14 -24.35 -0.23
C ASP A 86 -1.28 -22.94 0.37
N GLN A 87 -0.16 -22.40 0.88
CA GLN A 87 -0.11 -21.04 1.39
C GLN A 87 0.11 -20.08 0.22
N THR A 88 -0.91 -19.27 -0.08
CA THR A 88 -0.79 -18.28 -1.16
C THR A 88 -0.15 -17.02 -0.61
N GLU A 89 1.12 -16.80 -0.95
CA GLU A 89 1.87 -15.59 -0.59
C GLU A 89 1.67 -14.48 -1.63
N THR A 90 1.63 -13.22 -1.19
CA THR A 90 1.55 -12.04 -2.06
C THR A 90 2.32 -10.88 -1.44
N ASN A 91 3.06 -10.14 -2.26
CA ASN A 91 3.92 -9.03 -1.84
C ASN A 91 3.37 -7.70 -2.34
N LEU A 92 2.91 -6.84 -1.42
CA LEU A 92 2.52 -5.46 -1.72
C LEU A 92 3.67 -4.50 -1.38
N ILE A 93 4.10 -3.69 -2.34
CA ILE A 93 4.99 -2.56 -2.09
C ILE A 93 4.23 -1.24 -2.24
N VAL A 94 4.36 -0.36 -1.23
CA VAL A 94 3.72 0.95 -1.17
C VAL A 94 4.79 2.04 -1.18
N VAL A 95 4.72 2.91 -2.19
CA VAL A 95 5.67 4.01 -2.44
C VAL A 95 4.92 5.33 -2.59
N GLY A 96 5.61 6.46 -2.43
CA GLY A 96 5.00 7.79 -2.55
C GLY A 96 5.60 8.83 -1.61
N ALA A 97 5.17 10.08 -1.76
CA ALA A 97 5.68 11.24 -1.01
C ALA A 97 5.62 11.06 0.51
N SER A 98 6.45 11.82 1.25
CA SER A 98 6.29 11.92 2.71
C SER A 98 4.91 12.49 3.04
N GLY A 99 4.30 12.07 4.14
CA GLY A 99 2.99 12.57 4.57
C GLY A 99 1.78 12.16 3.72
N SER A 100 1.93 11.47 2.57
CA SER A 100 0.83 11.11 1.65
C SER A 100 -0.18 10.08 2.19
N GLY A 101 -0.01 9.61 3.43
CA GLY A 101 -0.95 8.72 4.11
C GLY A 101 -0.79 7.22 3.77
N LYS A 102 0.35 6.80 3.20
CA LYS A 102 0.69 5.40 2.91
C LYS A 102 0.38 4.45 4.06
N THR A 103 0.91 4.74 5.26
CA THR A 103 0.74 3.94 6.46
C THR A 103 -0.75 3.86 6.86
N THR A 104 -1.49 4.97 6.74
CA THR A 104 -2.94 4.99 6.98
C THR A 104 -3.72 4.12 5.98
N LEU A 105 -3.33 4.11 4.71
CA LEU A 105 -3.93 3.23 3.68
C LEU A 105 -3.63 1.74 3.97
N LEU A 106 -2.43 1.42 4.44
CA LEU A 106 -2.08 0.09 4.94
C LEU A 106 -2.88 -0.29 6.18
N HIS A 107 -3.09 0.62 7.13
CA HIS A 107 -3.96 0.36 8.30
C HIS A 107 -5.44 0.10 7.92
N ARG A 108 -5.97 0.79 6.89
CA ARG A 108 -7.31 0.50 6.33
C ARG A 108 -7.39 -0.88 5.66
N ILE A 109 -6.28 -1.36 5.10
CA ILE A 109 -6.16 -2.72 4.58
C ILE A 109 -6.14 -3.73 5.75
N TYR A 110 -5.27 -3.52 6.75
CA TYR A 110 -5.17 -4.40 7.92
C TYR A 110 -6.48 -4.56 8.70
N SER A 111 -7.26 -3.49 8.86
CA SER A 111 -8.54 -3.55 9.57
C SER A 111 -9.57 -4.46 8.89
N SER A 112 -9.49 -4.64 7.57
CA SER A 112 -10.33 -5.61 6.86
C SER A 112 -9.89 -7.06 7.10
N PHE A 113 -8.58 -7.31 7.18
CA PHE A 113 -8.02 -8.65 7.38
C PHE A 113 -8.14 -9.18 8.80
N GLN A 114 -8.01 -8.31 9.81
CA GLN A 114 -8.06 -8.74 11.23
C GLN A 114 -9.49 -8.96 11.75
N SER A 115 -10.52 -8.60 10.97
CA SER A 115 -11.93 -8.74 11.38
C SER A 115 -12.39 -10.19 11.60
N THR A 116 -11.62 -11.19 11.13
CA THR A 116 -11.92 -12.62 11.32
C THR A 116 -11.12 -13.30 12.43
N SER A 117 -10.12 -12.66 13.05
CA SER A 117 -9.38 -13.25 14.19
C SER A 117 -8.60 -12.23 15.02
N ALA A 118 -9.01 -12.09 16.30
CA ALA A 118 -8.29 -11.49 17.42
C ALA A 118 -7.91 -9.99 17.37
N GLY A 119 -8.76 -9.16 17.98
CA GLY A 119 -8.41 -8.48 19.24
C GLY A 119 -7.34 -7.36 19.28
N SER A 120 -6.67 -7.00 18.19
CA SER A 120 -5.77 -5.84 18.19
C SER A 120 -6.55 -4.54 17.96
N GLY A 121 -6.58 -3.68 18.98
CA GLY A 121 -7.07 -2.30 18.84
C GLY A 121 -6.26 -1.48 17.83
N PRO A 122 -6.70 -0.25 17.50
CA PRO A 122 -6.05 0.60 16.51
C PRO A 122 -4.59 0.91 16.92
N LYS A 123 -3.64 0.28 16.24
CA LYS A 123 -2.22 0.57 16.40
C LYS A 123 -1.97 2.03 16.00
N LYS A 124 -1.40 2.81 16.91
CA LYS A 124 -0.96 4.19 16.64
C LYS A 124 -0.04 4.18 15.42
N VAL A 125 -0.37 4.97 14.40
CA VAL A 125 0.42 5.08 13.17
C VAL A 125 1.82 5.56 13.53
N LYS A 126 2.82 4.69 13.33
CA LYS A 126 4.23 5.02 13.52
C LYS A 126 4.74 5.71 12.25
N ALA A 127 5.61 6.72 12.40
CA ALA A 127 6.30 7.30 11.26
C ALA A 127 7.30 6.30 10.67
N THR A 128 7.16 6.03 9.37
CA THR A 128 7.99 5.13 8.56
C THR A 128 9.42 5.65 8.52
N THR A 129 10.42 4.79 8.79
CA THR A 129 11.82 5.25 8.93
C THR A 129 12.60 5.17 7.61
N ALA A 130 12.59 4.02 6.93
CA ALA A 130 13.28 3.82 5.65
C ALA A 130 12.56 2.78 4.79
N LEU A 131 12.54 1.53 5.24
CA LEU A 131 11.74 0.44 4.70
C LEU A 131 11.07 -0.28 5.87
N ASP A 132 9.76 -0.09 6.02
CA ASP A 132 9.00 -0.76 7.07
C ASP A 132 8.34 -2.01 6.48
N TYR A 133 8.60 -3.16 7.12
CA TYR A 133 7.98 -4.44 6.79
C TYR A 133 6.82 -4.73 7.74
N SER A 134 5.75 -5.31 7.22
CA SER A 134 4.63 -5.85 7.99
C SER A 134 3.98 -6.99 7.21
N PHE A 135 3.15 -7.79 7.87
CA PHE A 135 2.41 -8.85 7.20
C PHE A 135 1.03 -9.02 7.81
N ALA A 136 0.10 -9.55 7.00
CA ALA A 136 -1.21 -10.00 7.45
C ALA A 136 -1.42 -11.45 7.00
N ARG A 137 -2.12 -12.23 7.83
CA ARG A 137 -2.61 -13.55 7.46
C ARG A 137 -4.13 -13.51 7.38
N ARG A 138 -4.67 -14.14 6.35
CA ARG A 138 -6.11 -14.32 6.15
C ARG A 138 -6.36 -15.81 5.91
N SER A 139 -7.23 -16.41 6.70
CA SER A 139 -7.71 -17.77 6.43
C SER A 139 -9.09 -17.66 5.80
N GLU A 140 -9.24 -18.18 4.58
CA GLU A 140 -10.54 -18.25 3.89
C GLU A 140 -10.70 -19.67 3.31
N ARG A 141 -11.77 -20.36 3.71
CA ARG A 141 -12.16 -21.70 3.20
C ARG A 141 -11.01 -22.72 3.18
N ASN A 142 -10.26 -22.80 4.29
CA ASN A 142 -9.10 -23.68 4.48
C ASN A 142 -7.88 -23.37 3.58
N VAL A 143 -7.82 -22.19 2.95
CA VAL A 143 -6.59 -21.67 2.32
C VAL A 143 -6.02 -20.58 3.20
N ALA A 144 -4.76 -20.75 3.64
CA ALA A 144 -4.04 -19.76 4.41
C ALA A 144 -3.32 -18.79 3.46
N GLN A 145 -3.76 -17.54 3.41
CA GLN A 145 -3.21 -16.51 2.54
C GLN A 145 -2.33 -15.57 3.38
N VAL A 146 -1.12 -15.28 2.89
CA VAL A 146 -0.16 -14.39 3.57
C VAL A 146 0.12 -13.20 2.65
N ALA A 147 -0.18 -12.01 3.13
CA ALA A 147 0.16 -10.77 2.44
C ALA A 147 1.31 -10.07 3.17
N HIS A 148 2.41 -9.86 2.46
CA HIS A 148 3.59 -9.12 2.90
C HIS A 148 3.47 -7.68 2.44
N PHE A 149 3.78 -6.73 3.32
CA PHE A 149 3.65 -5.30 3.09
C PHE A 149 5.01 -4.64 3.28
N TRP A 150 5.43 -3.91 2.26
CA TRP A 150 6.68 -3.17 2.21
C TRP A 150 6.36 -1.70 2.01
N GLU A 151 6.59 -0.84 3.00
CA GLU A 151 6.40 0.61 2.87
C GLU A 151 7.77 1.31 2.76
N ILE A 152 7.99 2.04 1.66
CA ILE A 152 9.18 2.89 1.52
C ILE A 152 8.89 4.28 2.11
N ALA A 153 9.71 4.72 3.06
CA ALA A 153 9.63 6.03 3.68
C ALA A 153 10.13 7.16 2.75
N GLN A 154 9.87 8.40 3.14
CA GLN A 154 10.45 9.65 2.60
C GLN A 154 10.66 9.73 1.06
N GLY A 155 9.64 10.21 0.34
CA GLY A 155 9.83 10.81 -0.98
C GLY A 155 10.50 9.89 -2.00
N THR A 156 11.44 10.42 -2.78
CA THR A 156 12.19 9.70 -3.83
C THR A 156 13.58 9.25 -3.38
N GLN A 157 14.05 9.71 -2.22
CA GLN A 157 15.43 9.52 -1.73
C GLN A 157 15.77 8.04 -1.50
N PHE A 158 14.80 7.25 -1.02
CA PHE A 158 14.96 5.82 -0.75
C PHE A 158 14.52 4.90 -1.91
N SER A 159 14.47 5.41 -3.14
CA SER A 159 14.10 4.62 -4.32
C SER A 159 15.02 3.43 -4.62
N GLN A 160 16.23 3.38 -4.05
CA GLN A 160 17.15 2.23 -4.11
C GLN A 160 16.64 1.03 -3.28
N LEU A 161 15.82 1.25 -2.24
CA LEU A 161 15.25 0.17 -1.44
C LEU A 161 14.26 -0.71 -2.25
N LEU A 162 13.74 -0.19 -3.36
CA LEU A 162 12.99 -0.96 -4.36
C LEU A 162 13.82 -2.14 -4.91
N ASP A 163 15.14 -2.00 -5.02
CA ASP A 163 16.01 -3.06 -5.54
C ASP A 163 16.19 -4.22 -4.56
N ILE A 164 15.89 -4.00 -3.29
CA ILE A 164 15.92 -5.02 -2.22
C ILE A 164 14.59 -5.77 -2.18
N VAL A 165 13.48 -5.05 -2.35
CA VAL A 165 12.13 -5.64 -2.28
C VAL A 165 11.77 -6.39 -3.56
N VAL A 166 12.05 -5.83 -4.74
CA VAL A 166 11.69 -6.46 -6.03
C VAL A 166 12.79 -7.41 -6.50
N THR A 167 12.55 -8.72 -6.40
CA THR A 167 13.53 -9.77 -6.73
C THR A 167 13.04 -10.68 -7.87
N PRO A 168 13.94 -11.41 -8.57
CA PRO A 168 13.56 -12.39 -9.59
C PRO A 168 12.66 -13.52 -9.05
N GLU A 169 12.76 -13.84 -7.76
CA GLU A 169 11.95 -14.87 -7.12
C GLU A 169 10.52 -14.38 -6.87
N ASN A 170 10.33 -13.18 -6.33
CA ASN A 170 9.02 -12.71 -5.85
C ASN A 170 8.18 -11.89 -6.86
N ILE A 171 8.77 -11.44 -7.98
CA ILE A 171 8.12 -10.55 -8.96
C ILE A 171 6.75 -11.05 -9.47
N HIS A 172 6.55 -12.37 -9.53
CA HIS A 172 5.31 -12.97 -10.04
C HIS A 172 4.12 -12.95 -9.07
N VAL A 173 4.39 -12.78 -7.77
CA VAL A 173 3.41 -12.60 -6.67
C VAL A 173 3.43 -11.18 -6.11
N MET A 174 4.02 -10.23 -6.83
CA MET A 174 4.13 -8.84 -6.38
C MET A 174 3.03 -7.94 -6.96
N VAL A 175 2.67 -6.92 -6.20
CA VAL A 175 1.76 -5.81 -6.55
C VAL A 175 2.41 -4.51 -6.07
N ALA A 176 2.37 -3.47 -6.90
CA ALA A 176 2.87 -2.13 -6.55
C ALA A 176 1.74 -1.12 -6.33
N VAL A 177 1.92 -0.23 -5.35
CA VAL A 177 1.00 0.87 -5.02
C VAL A 177 1.79 2.18 -4.98
N VAL A 178 1.42 3.13 -5.83
CA VAL A 178 1.98 4.48 -5.86
C VAL A 178 0.96 5.42 -5.22
N VAL A 179 1.32 6.05 -4.10
CA VAL A 179 0.44 6.96 -3.34
C VAL A 179 0.83 8.42 -3.55
N VAL A 180 -0.08 9.13 -4.20
CA VAL A 180 -0.04 10.57 -4.47
C VAL A 180 -0.91 11.30 -3.44
N ASP A 181 -0.47 12.48 -3.02
CA ASP A 181 -1.18 13.34 -2.08
C ASP A 181 -1.94 14.44 -2.85
N ALA A 182 -3.27 14.51 -2.68
CA ALA A 182 -4.13 15.50 -3.32
C ALA A 182 -4.47 16.71 -2.44
N SER A 183 -3.87 16.83 -1.26
CA SER A 183 -3.96 18.07 -0.46
C SER A 183 -3.19 19.21 -1.12
N GLU A 184 -3.50 20.45 -0.73
CA GLU A 184 -2.86 21.69 -1.22
C GLU A 184 -1.32 21.71 -1.11
N GLU A 185 -0.74 20.88 -0.23
CA GLU A 185 0.71 20.72 -0.09
C GLU A 185 1.29 19.64 -1.00
N GLY A 186 0.48 18.65 -1.37
CA GLY A 186 0.83 17.50 -2.19
C GLY A 186 0.67 17.73 -3.69
N LEU A 187 -0.37 18.46 -4.11
CA LEU A 187 -0.66 18.76 -5.52
C LEU A 187 0.55 19.30 -6.31
N PRO A 188 1.35 20.26 -5.79
CA PRO A 188 2.50 20.83 -6.51
C PRO A 188 3.60 19.82 -6.86
N VAL A 189 3.66 18.68 -6.16
CA VAL A 189 4.64 17.59 -6.39
C VAL A 189 3.98 16.28 -6.84
N ALA A 190 2.66 16.29 -7.03
CA ALA A 190 1.86 15.09 -7.28
C ALA A 190 2.20 14.42 -8.62
N TRP A 191 2.30 15.20 -9.69
CA TRP A 191 2.66 14.72 -11.03
C TRP A 191 4.06 14.11 -11.07
N GLU A 192 5.03 14.78 -10.45
CA GLU A 192 6.43 14.34 -10.43
C GLU A 192 6.60 13.10 -9.55
N THR A 193 5.90 13.04 -8.41
CA THR A 193 5.84 11.84 -7.56
C THR A 193 5.26 10.64 -8.31
N ALA A 194 4.13 10.82 -9.02
CA ALA A 194 3.48 9.76 -9.77
C ALA A 194 4.36 9.24 -10.91
N THR A 195 4.83 10.15 -11.78
CA THR A 195 5.66 9.81 -12.95
C THR A 195 7.00 9.21 -12.55
N TYR A 196 7.67 9.72 -11.51
CA TYR A 196 8.91 9.16 -10.99
C TYR A 196 8.73 7.71 -10.54
N TRP A 197 7.73 7.44 -9.69
CA TRP A 197 7.54 6.11 -9.14
C TRP A 197 7.08 5.09 -10.18
N LEU A 198 6.20 5.48 -11.11
CA LEU A 198 5.79 4.63 -12.22
C LEU A 198 6.99 4.28 -13.13
N LYS A 199 7.81 5.26 -13.53
CA LYS A 199 9.06 5.02 -14.29
C LYS A 199 10.05 4.15 -13.51
N ARG A 200 10.23 4.38 -12.21
CA ARG A 200 11.18 3.64 -11.36
C ARG A 200 10.77 2.17 -11.15
N ILE A 201 9.48 1.91 -11.00
CA ILE A 201 8.93 0.54 -10.93
C ILE A 201 9.12 -0.17 -12.27
N ASP A 202 8.77 0.48 -13.40
CA ASP A 202 8.91 -0.09 -14.74
C ASP A 202 10.37 -0.42 -15.09
N HIS A 203 11.31 0.48 -14.77
CA HIS A 203 12.74 0.24 -14.91
C HIS A 203 13.21 -0.96 -14.07
N ARG A 204 12.77 -1.05 -12.80
CA ARG A 204 13.15 -2.17 -11.94
C ARG A 204 12.59 -3.51 -12.44
N VAL A 205 11.33 -3.52 -12.87
CA VAL A 205 10.72 -4.71 -13.46
C VAL A 205 11.48 -5.15 -14.70
N SER A 206 11.89 -4.21 -15.56
CA SER A 206 12.71 -4.46 -16.75
C SER A 206 14.08 -5.09 -16.39
N GLU A 207 14.83 -4.52 -15.44
CA GLU A 207 16.09 -5.11 -14.95
C GLU A 207 15.93 -6.55 -14.47
N VAL A 208 14.87 -6.82 -13.69
CA VAL A 208 14.60 -8.16 -13.15
C VAL A 208 14.22 -9.13 -14.27
N VAL A 209 13.38 -8.69 -15.21
CA VAL A 209 12.99 -9.45 -16.40
C VAL A 209 14.20 -9.82 -17.26
N GLU A 210 15.13 -8.89 -17.50
CA GLU A 210 16.36 -9.18 -18.26
C GLU A 210 17.25 -10.21 -17.55
N ARG A 211 17.44 -10.07 -16.22
CA ARG A 211 18.15 -11.06 -15.41
C ARG A 211 17.48 -12.44 -15.42
N MET A 212 16.15 -12.50 -15.51
CA MET A 212 15.41 -13.76 -15.66
C MET A 212 15.52 -14.37 -17.05
N LYS A 213 15.49 -13.55 -18.12
CA LYS A 213 15.71 -13.99 -19.51
C LYS A 213 17.13 -14.53 -19.71
N ALA A 214 18.13 -13.87 -19.14
CA ALA A 214 19.53 -14.34 -19.16
C ALA A 214 19.73 -15.70 -18.46
N LYS A 215 18.84 -16.06 -17.52
CA LYS A 215 18.77 -17.39 -16.87
C LYS A 215 17.88 -18.40 -17.61
N GLY A 216 17.32 -18.05 -18.78
CA GLY A 216 16.44 -18.93 -19.57
C GLY A 216 15.02 -19.11 -19.02
N SER A 217 14.54 -18.22 -18.14
CA SER A 217 13.21 -18.34 -17.55
C SER A 217 12.09 -17.85 -18.49
N SER A 218 11.01 -18.64 -18.60
CA SER A 218 9.77 -18.24 -19.30
C SER A 218 8.82 -17.38 -18.45
N THR A 219 9.15 -17.10 -17.19
CA THR A 219 8.31 -16.27 -16.31
C THR A 219 8.03 -14.88 -16.87
N PRO A 220 9.00 -14.12 -17.43
CA PRO A 220 8.74 -12.78 -17.97
C PRO A 220 7.65 -12.72 -19.05
N GLU A 221 7.63 -13.70 -19.96
CA GLU A 221 6.60 -13.78 -21.01
C GLU A 221 5.20 -13.99 -20.40
N LYS A 222 5.12 -14.82 -19.35
CA LYS A 222 3.88 -15.06 -18.59
C LYS A 222 3.43 -13.82 -17.82
N LEU A 223 4.34 -12.97 -17.32
CA LEU A 223 3.99 -11.70 -16.67
C LEU A 223 3.37 -10.70 -17.66
N ILE A 224 4.01 -10.51 -18.83
CA ILE A 224 3.49 -9.63 -19.88
C ILE A 224 2.14 -10.17 -20.41
N PHE A 225 2.03 -11.47 -20.65
CA PHE A 225 0.77 -12.10 -21.07
C PHE A 225 -0.34 -11.94 -20.01
N ARG A 226 -0.01 -12.08 -18.72
CA ARG A 226 -0.95 -11.82 -17.61
C ARG A 226 -1.42 -10.36 -17.64
N ALA A 227 -0.53 -9.38 -17.79
CA ALA A 227 -0.90 -7.98 -17.86
C ALA A 227 -1.80 -7.69 -19.09
N GLN A 228 -1.44 -8.18 -20.28
CA GLN A 228 -2.26 -8.05 -21.49
C GLN A 228 -3.64 -8.69 -21.31
N LYS A 229 -3.73 -9.85 -20.64
CA LYS A 229 -5.01 -10.50 -20.31
C LYS A 229 -5.85 -9.67 -19.33
N THR A 230 -5.22 -8.98 -18.37
CA THR A 230 -5.91 -8.07 -17.44
C THR A 230 -6.53 -6.87 -18.16
N VAL A 231 -5.85 -6.28 -19.15
CA VAL A 231 -6.42 -5.19 -19.97
C VAL A 231 -7.50 -5.72 -20.93
N GLY A 232 -7.28 -6.92 -21.47
CA GLY A 232 -8.14 -7.55 -22.47
C GLY A 232 -7.56 -7.43 -23.89
N ALA A 233 -7.54 -8.54 -24.62
CA ALA A 233 -6.93 -8.61 -25.96
C ALA A 233 -7.64 -7.76 -27.03
N SER A 234 -8.88 -7.34 -26.78
CA SER A 234 -9.67 -6.47 -27.66
C SER A 234 -9.55 -4.98 -27.32
N HIS A 235 -8.72 -4.59 -26.35
CA HIS A 235 -8.61 -3.21 -25.91
C HIS A 235 -7.92 -2.33 -26.97
N PRO A 236 -8.51 -1.18 -27.39
CA PRO A 236 -7.96 -0.37 -28.48
C PRO A 236 -6.57 0.20 -28.15
N ASP A 237 -6.35 0.55 -26.89
CA ASP A 237 -5.13 1.25 -26.45
C ASP A 237 -3.93 0.33 -26.17
N LEU A 238 -4.09 -0.99 -26.29
CA LEU A 238 -3.10 -1.99 -25.85
C LEU A 238 -1.69 -1.77 -26.45
N LYS A 239 -1.60 -1.17 -27.64
CA LYS A 239 -0.33 -0.85 -28.33
C LYS A 239 0.36 0.44 -27.84
N ARG A 240 -0.37 1.32 -27.16
CA ARG A 240 0.10 2.63 -26.64
C ARG A 240 0.42 2.56 -25.15
N MET A 241 -0.13 1.57 -24.44
CA MET A 241 0.14 1.30 -23.02
C MET A 241 1.53 0.66 -22.80
N ARG A 242 2.12 0.93 -21.64
CA ARG A 242 3.42 0.45 -21.18
C ARG A 242 3.23 -0.60 -20.08
N LEU A 243 2.99 -1.83 -20.51
CA LEU A 243 2.72 -2.94 -19.59
C LEU A 243 4.03 -3.54 -19.08
N SER A 244 4.44 -3.18 -17.87
CA SER A 244 5.63 -3.76 -17.20
C SER A 244 5.48 -5.25 -16.89
N GLY A 245 4.24 -5.73 -16.74
CA GLY A 245 3.92 -7.09 -16.27
C GLY A 245 3.62 -7.17 -14.76
N LEU A 246 3.87 -6.08 -14.01
CA LEU A 246 3.60 -5.98 -12.58
C LEU A 246 2.25 -5.27 -12.32
N PRO A 247 1.28 -5.91 -11.63
CA PRO A 247 0.04 -5.24 -11.23
C PRO A 247 0.33 -3.99 -10.40
N THR A 248 -0.08 -2.83 -10.90
CA THR A 248 0.22 -1.53 -10.29
C THR A 248 -1.08 -0.78 -9.98
N VAL A 249 -1.10 -0.02 -8.89
CA VAL A 249 -2.25 0.82 -8.50
C VAL A 249 -1.77 2.23 -8.16
N LEU A 250 -2.32 3.23 -8.86
CA LEU A 250 -2.14 4.65 -8.57
C LEU A 250 -3.25 5.12 -7.62
N VAL A 251 -2.86 5.57 -6.43
CA VAL A 251 -3.76 6.02 -5.37
C VAL A 251 -3.63 7.52 -5.20
N ILE A 252 -4.74 8.25 -5.33
CA ILE A 252 -4.82 9.68 -5.12
C ILE A 252 -5.52 9.89 -3.77
N ASN A 253 -4.74 10.08 -2.71
CA ASN A 253 -5.23 10.14 -1.33
C ASN A 253 -5.49 11.58 -0.86
N LYS A 254 -6.26 11.72 0.22
CA LYS A 254 -6.69 13.00 0.81
C LYS A 254 -7.53 13.86 -0.13
N ILE A 255 -8.40 13.25 -0.95
CA ILE A 255 -9.28 14.01 -1.86
C ILE A 255 -10.30 14.91 -1.12
N ASP A 256 -10.51 14.66 0.18
CA ASP A 256 -11.25 15.49 1.13
C ASP A 256 -10.49 16.76 1.59
N ALA A 257 -9.17 16.79 1.44
CA ALA A 257 -8.32 17.96 1.70
C ALA A 257 -8.12 18.84 0.44
N PHE A 258 -8.62 18.42 -0.72
CA PHE A 258 -8.62 19.20 -1.96
C PHE A 258 -9.56 20.41 -1.83
N ARG A 259 -9.05 21.62 -2.06
CA ARG A 259 -9.80 22.89 -2.01
C ARG A 259 -10.03 23.53 -3.38
N GLY A 260 -9.49 22.94 -4.44
CA GLY A 260 -9.64 23.44 -5.80
C GLY A 260 -11.06 23.34 -6.37
N ASP A 261 -11.27 24.02 -7.49
CA ASP A 261 -12.55 24.03 -8.22
C ASP A 261 -12.87 22.67 -8.84
N THR A 262 -14.15 22.43 -9.14
CA THR A 262 -14.60 21.23 -9.86
C THR A 262 -13.90 21.05 -11.22
N GLN A 263 -13.45 22.13 -11.86
CA GLN A 263 -12.64 22.07 -13.09
C GLN A 263 -11.22 21.55 -12.82
N GLN A 264 -10.56 22.03 -11.76
CA GLN A 264 -9.26 21.52 -11.33
C GLN A 264 -9.36 20.05 -10.88
N LEU A 265 -10.45 19.66 -10.19
CA LEU A 265 -10.72 18.26 -9.84
C LEU A 265 -10.89 17.39 -11.09
N LYS A 266 -11.67 17.84 -12.08
CA LYS A 266 -11.82 17.13 -13.37
C LYS A 266 -10.49 17.00 -14.12
N LEU A 267 -9.64 18.02 -14.09
CA LEU A 267 -8.30 17.97 -14.67
C LEU A 267 -7.39 16.97 -13.93
N LEU A 268 -7.35 17.01 -12.59
CA LEU A 268 -6.62 16.06 -11.74
C LEU A 268 -7.09 14.61 -11.98
N CYS A 269 -8.39 14.38 -12.09
CA CYS A 269 -8.94 13.06 -12.40
C CYS A 269 -8.51 12.58 -13.79
N ARG A 270 -8.59 13.43 -14.83
CA ARG A 270 -8.18 13.04 -16.19
C ARG A 270 -6.67 12.83 -16.30
N SER A 271 -5.85 13.69 -15.70
CA SER A 271 -4.39 13.59 -15.77
C SER A 271 -3.86 12.34 -15.05
N MET A 272 -4.40 12.03 -13.87
CA MET A 272 -4.03 10.82 -13.12
C MET A 272 -4.58 9.54 -13.75
N ARG A 273 -5.79 9.58 -14.35
CA ARG A 273 -6.30 8.48 -15.18
C ARG A 273 -5.42 8.22 -16.40
N HIS A 274 -4.98 9.27 -17.10
CA HIS A 274 -4.05 9.14 -18.22
C HIS A 274 -2.74 8.48 -17.80
N LEU A 275 -2.12 8.93 -16.69
CA LEU A 275 -0.91 8.31 -16.15
C LEU A 275 -1.12 6.83 -15.79
N ALA A 276 -2.21 6.52 -15.09
CA ALA A 276 -2.51 5.16 -14.70
C ALA A 276 -2.70 4.24 -15.92
N HIS A 277 -3.52 4.67 -16.89
CA HIS A 277 -3.76 3.91 -18.11
C HIS A 277 -2.50 3.73 -18.96
N LEU A 278 -1.68 4.78 -19.11
CA LEU A 278 -0.40 4.72 -19.83
C LEU A 278 0.55 3.66 -19.27
N TYR A 279 0.57 3.46 -17.94
CA TYR A 279 1.40 2.45 -17.28
C TYR A 279 0.66 1.13 -16.94
N GLY A 280 -0.58 0.95 -17.42
CA GLY A 280 -1.39 -0.24 -17.13
C GLY A 280 -1.70 -0.43 -15.64
N ALA A 281 -1.86 0.67 -14.90
CA ALA A 281 -2.17 0.69 -13.48
C ALA A 281 -3.66 0.96 -13.22
N HIS A 282 -4.23 0.35 -12.18
CA HIS A 282 -5.55 0.71 -11.69
C HIS A 282 -5.49 2.10 -11.03
N VAL A 283 -6.57 2.88 -11.06
CA VAL A 283 -6.60 4.21 -10.44
C VAL A 283 -7.73 4.33 -9.43
N VAL A 284 -7.41 4.86 -8.25
CA VAL A 284 -8.37 5.06 -7.16
C VAL A 284 -8.10 6.36 -6.43
N PHE A 285 -9.14 7.18 -6.34
CA PHE A 285 -9.19 8.36 -5.49
C PHE A 285 -9.67 7.90 -4.11
N THR A 286 -9.20 8.50 -3.02
CA THR A 286 -9.63 8.09 -1.68
C THR A 286 -9.47 9.22 -0.67
N SER A 287 -10.39 9.26 0.29
CA SER A 287 -10.41 10.18 1.44
C SER A 287 -10.32 9.38 2.72
N GLU A 288 -10.38 10.03 3.89
CA GLU A 288 -10.62 9.31 5.14
C GLU A 288 -12.00 8.64 5.19
N ALA A 289 -13.02 9.30 4.65
CA ALA A 289 -14.39 8.79 4.62
C ALA A 289 -14.60 7.63 3.61
N ASP A 290 -14.11 7.75 2.37
CA ASP A 290 -14.29 6.69 1.35
C ASP A 290 -13.09 5.74 1.29
N SER A 291 -13.12 4.76 2.18
CA SER A 291 -12.21 3.61 2.22
C SER A 291 -12.81 2.33 1.62
N VAL A 292 -14.07 2.34 1.19
CA VAL A 292 -14.78 1.13 0.73
C VAL A 292 -14.21 0.68 -0.61
N LYS A 293 -14.09 1.63 -1.55
CA LYS A 293 -13.55 1.39 -2.90
C LYS A 293 -12.09 0.94 -2.86
N TRP A 294 -11.27 1.55 -1.99
CA TRP A 294 -9.89 1.13 -1.73
C TRP A 294 -9.80 -0.32 -1.26
N ARG A 295 -10.56 -0.71 -0.24
CA ARG A 295 -10.57 -2.09 0.28
C ARG A 295 -11.08 -3.10 -0.73
N ALA A 296 -12.10 -2.75 -1.52
CA ALA A 296 -12.62 -3.61 -2.59
C ALA A 296 -11.56 -3.87 -3.68
N LEU A 297 -10.86 -2.82 -4.14
CA LEU A 297 -9.78 -2.94 -5.11
C LEU A 297 -8.61 -3.78 -4.56
N MET A 298 -8.20 -3.54 -3.31
CA MET A 298 -7.11 -4.30 -2.69
C MET A 298 -7.45 -5.78 -2.51
N ASN A 299 -8.69 -6.12 -2.13
CA ASN A 299 -9.11 -7.52 -2.06
C ASN A 299 -9.09 -8.22 -3.42
N PHE A 300 -9.49 -7.52 -4.49
CA PHE A 300 -9.40 -8.02 -5.86
C PHE A 300 -7.95 -8.21 -6.33
N VAL A 301 -7.10 -7.19 -6.18
CA VAL A 301 -5.73 -7.24 -6.71
C VAL A 301 -4.82 -8.20 -5.91
N LEU A 302 -4.96 -8.27 -4.58
CA LEU A 302 -4.12 -9.13 -3.73
C LEU A 302 -4.58 -10.60 -3.72
N PHE A 303 -5.89 -10.87 -3.59
CA PHE A 303 -6.40 -12.23 -3.37
C PHE A 303 -7.23 -12.78 -4.54
N GLN A 304 -7.33 -12.03 -5.64
CA GLN A 304 -8.17 -12.38 -6.81
C GLN A 304 -9.65 -12.58 -6.42
N ALA A 305 -10.09 -11.91 -5.35
CA ALA A 305 -11.47 -11.96 -4.88
C ALA A 305 -12.42 -11.32 -5.93
N PRO A 306 -13.67 -11.80 -6.07
CA PRO A 306 -14.62 -11.24 -7.04
C PRO A 306 -14.78 -9.72 -6.87
N PHE A 307 -14.56 -8.98 -7.96
CA PHE A 307 -14.71 -7.53 -7.99
C PHE A 307 -16.10 -7.15 -8.51
N ASP A 308 -16.77 -6.25 -7.80
CA ASP A 308 -18.11 -5.79 -8.13
C ASP A 308 -18.05 -4.48 -8.91
N ASN A 309 -18.57 -4.50 -10.15
CA ASN A 309 -18.56 -3.36 -11.05
C ASN A 309 -19.27 -2.11 -10.48
N LYS A 310 -20.13 -2.24 -9.45
CA LYS A 310 -20.77 -1.08 -8.79
C LYS A 310 -19.79 -0.10 -8.15
N TYR A 311 -18.56 -0.53 -7.87
CA TYR A 311 -17.54 0.34 -7.30
C TYR A 311 -16.89 1.24 -8.36
N LEU A 312 -16.93 0.84 -9.64
CA LEU A 312 -16.36 1.60 -10.75
C LEU A 312 -17.09 2.94 -10.92
N GLN A 313 -16.32 4.01 -11.05
CA GLN A 313 -16.84 5.36 -11.16
C GLN A 313 -15.78 6.24 -11.84
N ALA A 314 -16.11 6.79 -13.02
CA ALA A 314 -15.18 7.61 -13.82
C ALA A 314 -15.29 9.12 -13.56
N ASP A 315 -16.47 9.57 -13.14
CA ASP A 315 -16.84 10.98 -12.98
C ASP A 315 -16.74 11.39 -11.49
N PRO A 316 -15.90 12.38 -11.13
CA PRO A 316 -15.71 12.81 -9.74
C PRO A 316 -16.93 13.52 -9.13
N GLU A 317 -17.85 14.07 -9.93
CA GLU A 317 -19.05 14.75 -9.40
C GLU A 317 -20.05 13.76 -8.79
N ARG A 318 -20.02 12.49 -9.21
CA ARG A 318 -20.86 11.41 -8.68
C ARG A 318 -20.23 10.68 -7.49
N GLY A 319 -19.04 11.12 -7.04
CA GLY A 319 -18.31 10.56 -5.91
C GLY A 319 -16.92 10.05 -6.27
N CYS A 320 -16.34 9.28 -5.34
CA CYS A 320 -15.00 8.73 -5.43
C CYS A 320 -14.74 7.99 -6.76
N VAL A 321 -13.71 8.43 -7.50
CA VAL A 321 -13.29 7.83 -8.77
C VAL A 321 -12.51 6.54 -8.52
N LEU A 322 -12.94 5.46 -9.16
CA LEU A 322 -12.26 4.16 -9.18
C LEU A 322 -12.40 3.58 -10.58
N LEU A 323 -11.27 3.29 -11.23
CA LEU A 323 -11.24 2.61 -12.52
C LEU A 323 -10.18 1.51 -12.55
N THR A 324 -10.54 0.41 -13.20
CA THR A 324 -9.65 -0.71 -13.48
C THR A 324 -9.10 -0.59 -14.90
N VAL A 325 -7.96 -1.24 -15.15
CA VAL A 325 -7.20 -1.13 -16.40
C VAL A 325 -7.99 -1.59 -17.64
N ASP A 326 -8.98 -2.47 -17.45
CA ASP A 326 -9.89 -2.96 -18.49
C ASP A 326 -11.06 -2.01 -18.82
N ARG A 327 -11.20 -0.90 -18.07
CA ARG A 327 -12.37 0.00 -18.12
C ARG A 327 -12.05 1.47 -18.34
N ASP A 328 -10.77 1.83 -18.36
CA ASP A 328 -10.35 3.17 -18.77
C ASP A 328 -9.88 3.14 -20.24
N SER A 329 -10.02 4.27 -20.95
CA SER A 329 -9.55 4.38 -22.34
C SER A 329 -9.07 5.79 -22.64
N PHE A 330 -8.11 5.94 -23.55
CA PHE A 330 -7.65 7.27 -23.97
C PHE A 330 -8.76 8.09 -24.63
N MET A 331 -9.78 7.45 -25.20
CA MET A 331 -10.95 8.13 -25.76
C MET A 331 -11.87 8.69 -24.66
N ASP A 332 -12.10 7.93 -23.58
CA ASP A 332 -12.96 8.32 -22.45
C ASP A 332 -12.29 9.32 -21.49
N ILE A 333 -10.96 9.30 -21.40
CA ILE A 333 -10.16 10.32 -20.71
C ILE A 333 -10.18 11.62 -21.54
N GLY A 334 -10.08 11.47 -22.86
CA GLY A 334 -9.95 12.56 -23.82
C GLY A 334 -8.57 13.20 -23.79
N ASP A 335 -8.51 14.38 -24.40
CA ASP A 335 -7.29 15.20 -24.47
C ASP A 335 -7.28 16.27 -23.35
N PRO A 336 -6.09 16.75 -22.92
CA PRO A 336 -6.03 17.88 -22.01
C PRO A 336 -6.59 19.13 -22.68
N ASN A 337 -7.36 19.92 -21.92
CA ASN A 337 -7.99 21.16 -22.38
C ASN A 337 -6.95 22.29 -22.53
N VAL A 338 -6.03 22.16 -23.49
CA VAL A 338 -5.06 23.23 -23.80
C VAL A 338 -5.59 24.06 -24.96
N SER A 339 -5.94 25.31 -24.66
CA SER A 339 -6.10 26.34 -25.68
C SER A 339 -4.86 26.35 -26.58
N ARG A 340 -5.05 26.40 -27.91
CA ARG A 340 -3.93 26.46 -28.87
C ARG A 340 -3.18 27.80 -28.78
N LEU A 341 -2.34 27.97 -27.77
CA LEU A 341 -1.49 29.14 -27.56
C LEU A 341 -0.21 28.72 -26.82
N GLY A 342 0.95 29.13 -27.36
CA GLY A 342 2.21 29.11 -26.61
C GLY A 342 3.02 27.82 -26.68
N VAL A 343 3.76 27.64 -27.78
CA VAL A 343 5.11 27.03 -27.66
C VAL A 343 5.97 28.03 -26.88
N GLY A 344 6.04 27.87 -25.55
CA GLY A 344 6.81 28.79 -24.69
C GLY A 344 6.23 28.90 -23.28
N GLY A 345 6.60 27.99 -22.39
CA GLY A 345 6.02 27.91 -21.05
C GLY A 345 6.79 27.09 -20.03
N GLY A 346 8.13 27.13 -20.05
CA GLY A 346 9.01 26.82 -18.89
C GLY A 346 8.98 25.44 -18.21
N SER A 347 8.01 24.57 -18.48
CA SER A 347 7.92 23.24 -17.86
C SER A 347 8.99 22.33 -18.44
N GLY A 348 9.82 21.74 -17.56
CA GLY A 348 10.91 20.85 -17.96
C GLY A 348 10.38 19.61 -18.65
N SER A 349 10.79 19.39 -19.91
CA SER A 349 10.43 18.19 -20.66
C SER A 349 10.91 16.95 -19.91
N THR A 350 10.00 15.99 -19.74
CA THR A 350 10.28 14.68 -19.14
C THR A 350 10.90 13.69 -20.14
N GLY A 351 11.21 14.16 -21.35
CA GLY A 351 11.74 13.38 -22.48
C GLY A 351 10.69 12.53 -23.19
N ASP A 352 9.40 12.77 -22.93
CA ASP A 352 8.32 11.83 -23.23
C ASP A 352 7.04 12.57 -23.61
N ALA A 353 6.68 12.51 -24.91
CA ALA A 353 5.60 13.31 -25.47
C ALA A 353 4.22 13.05 -24.86
N GLU A 354 3.95 11.83 -24.34
CA GLU A 354 2.67 11.52 -23.68
C GLU A 354 2.57 12.20 -22.30
N LEU A 355 3.68 12.20 -21.56
CA LEU A 355 3.75 12.82 -20.24
C LEU A 355 3.79 14.35 -20.34
N ASP A 356 4.61 14.89 -21.24
CA ASP A 356 4.78 16.33 -21.43
C ASP A 356 3.46 17.01 -21.85
N ARG A 357 2.61 16.29 -22.61
CA ARG A 357 1.28 16.75 -23.03
C ARG A 357 0.35 17.07 -21.86
N TRP A 358 0.43 16.31 -20.77
CA TRP A 358 -0.38 16.50 -19.57
C TRP A 358 0.34 17.27 -18.47
N LYS A 359 1.68 17.32 -18.48
CA LYS A 359 2.47 18.07 -17.50
C LYS A 359 2.19 19.57 -17.57
N ALA A 360 2.25 20.19 -18.75
CA ALA A 360 2.08 21.65 -18.84
C ALA A 360 0.72 22.16 -18.31
N PRO A 361 -0.44 21.54 -18.64
CA PRO A 361 -1.73 21.95 -18.07
C PRO A 361 -1.86 21.60 -16.58
N PHE A 362 -1.18 20.55 -16.11
CA PHE A 362 -1.14 20.20 -14.69
C PHE A 362 -0.34 21.26 -13.90
N ASP A 363 0.85 21.62 -14.36
CA ASP A 363 1.70 22.65 -13.77
C ASP A 363 1.03 24.04 -13.84
N GLU A 364 0.19 24.32 -14.85
CA GLU A 364 -0.62 25.55 -14.93
C GLU A 364 -1.72 25.59 -13.85
N ALA A 365 -2.42 24.48 -13.64
CA ALA A 365 -3.51 24.39 -12.66
C ALA A 365 -3.02 24.21 -11.21
N PHE A 366 -1.84 23.61 -11.03
CA PHE A 366 -1.20 23.26 -9.76
C PHE A 366 0.28 23.67 -9.80
N PRO A 367 0.60 24.97 -9.71
CA PRO A 367 1.97 25.44 -9.87
C PRO A 367 2.89 24.81 -8.83
N PRO A 368 4.09 24.32 -9.23
CA PRO A 368 5.05 23.79 -8.30
C PRO A 368 5.40 24.85 -7.26
N ARG A 369 5.39 24.49 -5.96
CA ARG A 369 5.94 25.35 -4.92
C ARG A 369 7.38 25.65 -5.32
N ARG A 370 7.72 26.93 -5.51
CA ARG A 370 9.12 27.34 -5.64
C ARG A 370 9.83 26.75 -4.43
N GLN A 371 10.83 25.89 -4.65
CA GLN A 371 11.61 25.30 -3.57
C GLN A 371 11.97 26.38 -2.57
N ASN A 372 11.53 26.20 -1.33
CA ASN A 372 11.89 27.11 -0.25
C ASN A 372 13.41 27.23 -0.25
N GLU A 373 13.93 28.45 -0.07
CA GLU A 373 15.36 28.70 -0.13
C GLU A 373 16.13 27.85 0.91
N GLU A 374 15.44 27.40 1.96
CA GLU A 374 15.87 26.43 2.98
C GLU A 374 16.41 25.10 2.40
N ASP A 375 15.77 24.49 1.39
CA ASP A 375 16.30 23.28 0.74
C ASP A 375 17.56 23.60 -0.09
N LYS A 376 17.65 24.83 -0.61
CA LYS A 376 18.86 25.33 -1.30
C LYS A 376 19.98 25.70 -0.34
N VAL A 377 19.71 26.03 0.92
CA VAL A 377 20.75 26.30 1.93
C VAL A 377 21.61 25.05 2.20
N LEU A 378 21.04 23.84 2.06
CA LEU A 378 21.81 22.58 2.11
C LEU A 378 22.63 22.29 0.83
N GLU A 379 22.27 22.86 -0.32
CA GLU A 379 23.05 22.77 -1.57
C GLU A 379 23.91 24.02 -1.84
N ASP A 380 23.89 25.03 -0.97
CA ASP A 380 24.64 26.28 -1.17
C ASP A 380 26.15 25.98 -1.19
N PRO A 381 26.88 26.30 -2.28
CA PRO A 381 28.32 26.12 -2.35
C PRO A 381 29.09 26.79 -1.21
N PHE A 382 28.55 27.85 -0.59
CA PHE A 382 29.14 28.49 0.59
C PHE A 382 29.03 27.62 1.84
N ILE A 383 27.85 27.06 2.12
CA ILE A 383 27.62 26.13 3.25
C ILE A 383 28.43 24.85 3.03
N ARG A 384 28.43 24.29 1.82
CA ARG A 384 29.24 23.12 1.46
C ARG A 384 30.74 23.39 1.67
N ARG A 385 31.23 24.59 1.33
CA ARG A 385 32.63 25.01 1.52
C ARG A 385 33.00 25.30 2.98
N LEU A 386 32.03 25.61 3.84
CA LEU A 386 32.24 25.68 5.29
C LEU A 386 32.47 24.29 5.93
N TYR A 387 31.96 23.22 5.31
CA TYR A 387 32.21 21.83 5.75
C TYR A 387 33.41 21.15 5.02
N ASP A 388 33.79 21.64 3.84
CA ASP A 388 34.89 21.10 3.03
C ASP A 388 36.24 21.75 3.39
N ILE A 389 36.67 21.59 4.64
CA ILE A 389 37.91 22.17 5.17
C ILE A 389 39.11 21.27 4.85
N SER A 390 39.48 21.20 3.57
CA SER A 390 40.59 20.37 3.08
C SER A 390 41.99 20.81 3.55
N GLU A 391 42.14 22.03 4.08
CA GLU A 391 43.46 22.65 4.36
C GLU A 391 43.63 23.23 5.78
N GLY A 392 42.73 22.95 6.74
CA GLY A 392 42.82 23.57 8.08
C GLY A 392 42.27 22.81 9.28
N GLY A 393 41.51 21.73 9.10
CA GLY A 393 40.76 21.09 10.21
C GLY A 393 39.63 21.97 10.74
N PHE A 394 38.83 21.47 11.68
CA PHE A 394 37.71 22.22 12.26
C PHE A 394 38.14 23.25 13.32
N GLY A 395 39.44 23.43 13.54
CA GLY A 395 40.01 24.30 14.59
C GLY A 395 39.93 23.69 16.01
N GLU A 396 39.07 22.69 16.21
CA GLU A 396 38.98 21.92 17.45
C GLU A 396 39.62 20.53 17.30
N PRO A 397 40.72 20.22 18.01
CA PRO A 397 41.44 18.95 17.84
C PRO A 397 40.61 17.72 18.24
N ALA A 398 39.54 17.89 19.04
CA ALA A 398 38.60 16.83 19.37
C ALA A 398 37.72 16.42 18.17
N ILE A 399 37.27 17.40 17.36
CA ILE A 399 36.46 17.15 16.16
C ILE A 399 37.32 16.49 15.08
N ASP A 400 38.56 16.98 14.88
CA ASP A 400 39.49 16.40 13.90
C ASP A 400 39.89 14.96 14.27
N ALA A 401 40.09 14.67 15.56
CA ALA A 401 40.36 13.31 16.03
C ALA A 401 39.16 12.36 15.82
N LEU A 402 37.94 12.81 16.14
CA LEU A 402 36.71 12.04 15.90
C LEU A 402 36.45 11.79 14.42
N ARG A 403 36.68 12.80 13.56
CA ARG A 403 36.56 12.63 12.11
C ARG A 403 37.59 11.62 11.59
N LYS A 404 38.86 11.77 11.96
CA LYS A 404 39.91 10.81 11.57
C LYS A 404 39.56 9.38 12.00
N GLN A 405 39.08 9.19 13.24
CA GLN A 405 38.61 7.88 13.70
C GLN A 405 37.46 7.35 12.83
N LYS A 406 36.48 8.19 12.47
CA LYS A 406 35.34 7.78 11.62
C LYS A 406 35.75 7.48 10.18
N ASP A 407 36.70 8.22 9.63
CA ASP A 407 37.25 7.97 8.29
C ASP A 407 38.05 6.64 8.28
N GLU A 408 38.87 6.38 9.31
CA GLU A 408 39.57 5.10 9.50
C GLU A 408 38.60 3.91 9.69
N GLU A 409 37.54 4.07 10.49
CA GLU A 409 36.46 3.08 10.62
C GLU A 409 35.76 2.83 9.27
N LEU A 410 35.40 3.88 8.53
CA LEU A 410 34.77 3.78 7.21
C LEU A 410 35.67 3.07 6.19
N GLU A 411 36.97 3.34 6.19
CA GLU A 411 37.92 2.60 5.36
C GLU A 411 37.98 1.11 5.71
N GLN A 412 38.00 0.77 7.01
CA GLN A 412 37.95 -0.62 7.47
C GLN A 412 36.65 -1.30 7.02
N TYR A 413 35.50 -0.64 7.16
CA TYR A 413 34.23 -1.15 6.63
C TYR A 413 34.24 -1.33 5.11
N ARG A 414 34.87 -0.43 4.34
CA ARG A 414 35.00 -0.58 2.87
C ARG A 414 35.91 -1.74 2.49
N LYS A 415 37.03 -1.95 3.21
CA LYS A 415 37.97 -3.08 3.03
C LYS A 415 37.34 -4.42 3.41
N ASN A 416 36.49 -4.45 4.44
CA ASN A 416 35.76 -5.64 4.88
C ASN A 416 34.55 -5.96 3.98
N GLY A 417 33.85 -4.92 3.48
CA GLY A 417 32.73 -5.08 2.56
C GLY A 417 33.15 -5.61 1.19
N SER A 418 34.29 -5.17 0.67
CA SER A 418 34.83 -5.66 -0.61
C SER A 418 35.28 -7.12 -0.54
N THR A 419 35.94 -7.54 0.55
CA THR A 419 36.31 -8.94 0.79
C THR A 419 35.09 -9.85 0.98
N THR A 420 34.04 -9.37 1.67
CA THR A 420 32.80 -10.14 1.84
C THR A 420 32.06 -10.37 0.50
N ASN A 421 32.06 -9.39 -0.39
CA ASN A 421 31.50 -9.54 -1.74
C ASN A 421 32.38 -10.42 -2.65
N ALA A 422 33.72 -10.33 -2.53
CA ALA A 422 34.63 -11.22 -3.25
C ALA A 422 34.45 -12.69 -2.84
N ALA A 423 34.28 -12.96 -1.54
CA ALA A 423 34.04 -14.32 -1.03
C ALA A 423 32.74 -14.96 -1.55
N LYS A 424 31.67 -14.17 -1.76
CA LYS A 424 30.42 -14.65 -2.36
C LYS A 424 30.48 -14.78 -3.89
N GLY A 425 31.42 -14.11 -4.56
CA GLY A 425 31.61 -14.21 -6.02
C GLY A 425 32.46 -15.41 -6.48
N GLY A 426 33.23 -16.03 -5.57
CA GLY A 426 34.16 -17.12 -5.89
C GLY A 426 33.58 -18.54 -5.83
N GLY A 427 32.33 -18.72 -5.41
CA GLY A 427 31.65 -20.02 -5.35
C GLY A 427 30.88 -20.33 -6.64
N LYS A 428 31.57 -20.88 -7.65
CA LYS A 428 30.97 -21.38 -8.89
C LYS A 428 31.52 -22.76 -9.23
#